data_AF-A0A5C2FRQ0-F1
#
_entry.id   AF-A0A5C2FRQ0-F1
#
_cell.length_a   1.000
_cell.length_b   1.000
_cell.length_c   1.000
_cell.angle_alpha   90.00
_cell.angle_beta   90.00
_cell.angle_gamma   90.00
#
_symmetry.space_group_name_H-M   'P 1'
#
loop_
_entity.id
_entity.type
_entity.pdbx_description
1 polymer ?
#
loop_
_entity_poly.entity_id
_entity_poly.type
_entity_poly.pdbx_seq_one_letter_code
_entity_poly.pdbx_strand_id
1 'polypeptide(L)'
;MLTTAEQLINGDRAKDYGDASENFQRIANLWTPILGVQVTATDVALCLTQLKVARLITSPAHKDSWIDAAGYIALGGEIANKEQS
;
A
#
# COMPACT_ATOMS: atom_id res chain seq x y z
N MET A 1 -12.50 -10.18 6.72
CA MET A 1 -12.08 -8.81 6.35
C MET A 1 -10.69 -8.54 6.91
N LEU A 2 -10.52 -8.29 8.20
CA LEU A 2 -9.19 -8.12 8.83
C LEU A 2 -8.29 -9.35 8.66
N THR A 3 -8.76 -10.54 9.02
CA THR A 3 -8.02 -11.80 8.82
C THR A 3 -7.70 -12.08 7.35
N THR A 4 -8.54 -11.61 6.44
CA THR A 4 -8.35 -11.75 4.98
C THR A 4 -7.28 -10.79 4.48
N ALA A 5 -7.28 -9.54 4.96
CA ALA A 5 -6.24 -8.57 4.66
C ALA A 5 -4.90 -9.06 5.22
N GLU A 6 -4.88 -9.50 6.48
CA GLU A 6 -3.71 -10.08 7.14
C GLU A 6 -3.14 -11.28 6.35
N GLN A 7 -3.98 -12.22 5.91
CA GLN A 7 -3.57 -13.35 5.08
C GLN A 7 -3.08 -12.95 3.69
N LEU A 8 -3.57 -11.85 3.11
CA LEU A 8 -3.10 -11.37 1.81
C LEU A 8 -1.79 -10.59 1.90
N ILE A 9 -1.58 -9.91 3.04
CA ILE A 9 -0.35 -9.17 3.37
C ILE A 9 0.76 -10.14 3.81
N ASN A 10 0.43 -11.18 4.59
CA ASN A 10 1.39 -12.12 5.19
C ASN A 10 1.42 -13.52 4.52
N GLY A 11 0.47 -13.84 3.64
CA GLY A 11 0.40 -15.15 2.95
C GLY A 11 1.29 -15.21 1.71
N ASP A 12 1.25 -16.33 0.98
CA ASP A 12 2.20 -16.68 -0.10
C ASP A 12 2.43 -15.61 -1.19
N ARG A 13 1.55 -14.59 -1.34
CA ARG A 13 1.81 -13.42 -2.19
C ARG A 13 3.00 -12.55 -1.73
N ALA A 14 3.29 -12.47 -0.43
CA ALA A 14 4.47 -11.77 0.09
C ALA A 14 5.79 -12.44 -0.33
N LYS A 15 5.78 -13.76 -0.55
CA LYS A 15 6.98 -14.50 -1.02
C LYS A 15 7.29 -14.21 -2.49
N ASP A 16 6.27 -14.01 -3.32
CA ASP A 16 6.46 -13.82 -4.77
C ASP A 16 6.80 -12.38 -5.16
N TYR A 17 6.34 -11.39 -4.38
CA TYR A 17 6.54 -9.97 -4.70
C TYR A 17 7.78 -9.33 -4.02
N GLY A 18 8.41 -10.00 -3.05
CA GLY A 18 9.44 -9.39 -2.19
C GLY A 18 8.83 -8.54 -1.07
N ASP A 19 9.67 -8.00 -0.16
CA ASP A 19 9.19 -7.16 0.94
C ASP A 19 8.35 -6.00 0.38
N ALA A 20 7.14 -5.82 0.90
CA ALA A 20 6.23 -4.78 0.45
C ALA A 20 6.86 -3.38 0.54
N SER A 21 7.79 -3.20 1.50
CA SER A 21 8.60 -1.99 1.63
C SER A 21 9.47 -1.73 0.39
N GLU A 22 10.13 -2.76 -0.16
CA GLU A 22 10.95 -2.64 -1.37
C GLU A 22 10.09 -2.29 -2.58
N ASN A 23 8.90 -2.88 -2.69
CA ASN A 23 8.01 -2.59 -3.80
C ASN A 23 7.49 -1.15 -3.76
N PHE A 24 7.11 -0.65 -2.57
CA PHE A 24 6.67 0.73 -2.44
C PHE A 24 7.83 1.70 -2.70
N GLN A 25 9.05 1.36 -2.27
CA GLN A 25 10.24 2.15 -2.58
C GLN A 25 10.54 2.16 -4.09
N ARG A 26 10.39 1.03 -4.79
CA ARG A 26 10.53 0.98 -6.25
C ARG A 26 9.52 1.90 -6.95
N ILE A 27 8.26 1.89 -6.51
CA ILE A 27 7.22 2.79 -7.05
C ILE A 27 7.57 4.26 -6.75
N ALA A 28 8.02 4.56 -5.54
CA ALA A 28 8.43 5.92 -5.15
C ALA A 28 9.56 6.46 -6.04
N ASN A 29 10.55 5.61 -6.34
CA ASN A 29 11.65 5.92 -7.26
C ASN A 29 11.16 6.15 -8.70
N LEU A 30 10.10 5.46 -9.13
CA LEU A 30 9.49 5.65 -10.45
C LEU A 30 8.66 6.95 -10.52
N TRP A 31 7.95 7.30 -9.45
CA TRP A 31 7.10 8.49 -9.41
C TRP A 31 7.89 9.79 -9.27
N THR A 32 9.00 9.75 -8.53
CA THR A 32 9.86 10.93 -8.29
C THR A 32 10.21 11.72 -9.56
N PRO A 33 10.80 11.12 -10.62
CA PRO A 33 11.12 11.85 -11.84
C PRO A 33 9.89 12.32 -12.64
N ILE A 34 8.75 11.63 -12.51
CA ILE A 34 7.50 11.99 -13.20
C ILE A 34 6.87 13.22 -12.55
N LEU A 35 6.86 13.27 -11.22
CA LEU A 35 6.22 14.34 -10.45
C LEU A 35 7.14 15.53 -10.17
N GLY A 36 8.46 15.35 -10.32
CA GLY A 36 9.46 16.39 -10.05
C GLY A 36 9.62 16.68 -8.55
N VAL A 37 9.14 15.79 -7.67
CA VAL A 37 9.28 15.89 -6.22
C VAL A 37 9.73 14.55 -5.66
N GLN A 38 10.49 14.57 -4.55
CA GLN A 38 10.88 13.34 -3.88
C GLN A 38 9.64 12.65 -3.33
N VAL A 39 9.42 11.40 -3.74
CA VAL A 39 8.34 10.54 -3.22
C VAL A 39 8.97 9.49 -2.30
N THR A 40 8.31 9.19 -1.19
CA THR A 40 8.72 8.14 -0.24
C THR A 40 7.87 6.87 -0.40
N ALA A 41 8.34 5.74 0.15
CA ALA A 41 7.53 4.52 0.20
C ALA A 41 6.25 4.71 1.02
N THR A 42 6.31 5.51 2.09
CA THR A 42 5.14 5.92 2.88
C THR A 42 4.12 6.70 2.04
N ASP A 43 4.55 7.65 1.20
CA ASP A 43 3.66 8.38 0.29
C ASP A 43 2.92 7.43 -0.67
N VAL A 44 3.64 6.45 -1.23
CA VAL A 44 3.05 5.45 -2.12
C VAL A 44 1.95 4.66 -1.41
N ALA A 45 2.19 4.20 -0.19
CA ALA A 45 1.18 3.47 0.59
C ALA A 45 -0.11 4.29 0.79
N LEU A 46 0.04 5.57 1.13
CA LEU A 46 -1.09 6.49 1.32
C LEU A 46 -1.84 6.75 0.01
N CYS A 47 -1.12 7.00 -1.09
CA CYS A 47 -1.74 7.22 -2.40
C CYS A 47 -2.47 5.98 -2.92
N LEU A 48 -1.89 4.78 -2.79
CA LEU A 48 -2.54 3.54 -3.18
C LEU A 48 -3.77 3.24 -2.32
N THR A 49 -3.75 3.62 -1.04
CA THR A 49 -4.94 3.55 -0.17
C THR A 49 -6.04 4.48 -0.69
N GLN A 50 -5.71 5.73 -1.02
CA GLN A 50 -6.67 6.68 -1.57
C GLN A 50 -7.29 6.19 -2.90
N LEU A 51 -6.52 5.50 -3.73
CA LEU A 51 -7.04 4.91 -4.97
C LEU A 51 -8.17 3.90 -4.70
N LYS A 52 -8.08 3.12 -3.62
CA LYS A 52 -9.14 2.18 -3.21
C LYS A 52 -10.32 2.92 -2.61
N VAL A 53 -10.09 3.95 -1.80
CA VAL A 53 -11.14 4.84 -1.28
C VAL A 53 -11.92 5.49 -2.42
N ALA A 54 -11.25 5.97 -3.47
CA ALA A 54 -11.90 6.56 -4.64
C ALA A 54 -12.90 5.59 -5.30
N ARG A 55 -12.55 4.30 -5.42
CA ARG A 55 -13.49 3.27 -5.92
C ARG A 55 -14.67 3.05 -4.96
N LEU A 56 -14.42 3.08 -3.66
CA LEU A 56 -15.46 2.88 -2.65
C LEU A 56 -16.49 4.00 -2.61
N ILE A 57 -16.12 5.23 -2.98
CA ILE A 57 -17.06 6.37 -3.10
C ILE A 57 -18.18 6.03 -4.08
N THR A 58 -17.87 5.41 -5.21
CA THR A 58 -18.88 5.05 -6.23
C THR A 58 -19.43 3.63 -6.06
N SER A 59 -18.67 2.75 -5.40
CA SER A 59 -18.98 1.32 -5.27
C SER A 59 -18.72 0.80 -3.85
N PRO A 60 -19.50 1.23 -2.84
CA PRO A 60 -19.22 0.97 -1.43
C PRO A 60 -19.27 -0.51 -1.04
N ALA A 61 -19.98 -1.35 -1.80
CA ALA A 61 -20.05 -2.79 -1.57
C ALA A 61 -18.85 -3.58 -2.15
N HIS A 62 -17.88 -2.90 -2.78
CA HIS A 62 -16.72 -3.55 -3.40
C HIS A 62 -15.71 -4.05 -2.35
N LYS A 63 -15.91 -5.29 -1.87
CA LYS A 63 -15.17 -5.90 -0.75
C LYS A 63 -13.65 -5.85 -0.91
N ASP A 64 -13.13 -6.14 -2.10
CA ASP A 64 -11.68 -6.18 -2.33
C ASP A 64 -11.04 -4.80 -2.13
N SER A 65 -11.77 -3.71 -2.38
CA SER A 65 -11.24 -2.36 -2.15
C SER A 65 -11.12 -2.02 -0.67
N TRP A 66 -11.99 -2.56 0.18
CA TRP A 66 -11.83 -2.44 1.63
C TRP A 66 -10.61 -3.22 2.12
N ILE A 67 -10.42 -4.44 1.60
CA ILE A 67 -9.30 -5.31 1.98
C ILE A 67 -7.97 -4.70 1.52
N ASP A 68 -7.88 -4.25 0.27
CA ASP A 68 -6.69 -3.61 -0.28
C ASP A 68 -6.34 -2.32 0.48
N ALA A 69 -7.34 -1.48 0.78
CA ALA A 69 -7.12 -0.24 1.54
C ALA A 69 -6.55 -0.53 2.92
N ALA A 70 -7.13 -1.50 3.64
CA ALA A 70 -6.63 -1.91 4.95
C ALA A 70 -5.20 -2.45 4.86
N GLY A 71 -4.88 -3.23 3.80
CA GLY A 71 -3.55 -3.76 3.63
C GLY A 71 -2.49 -2.71 3.32
N TYR A 72 -2.80 -1.76 2.44
CA TYR A 72 -1.87 -0.65 2.16
C TYR A 72 -1.67 0.26 3.36
N ILE A 73 -2.70 0.50 4.18
CA ILE A 73 -2.54 1.32 5.39
C ILE A 73 -1.69 0.63 6.45
N ALA A 74 -1.86 -0.68 6.64
CA ALA A 74 -1.05 -1.45 7.59
C ALA A 74 0.42 -1.47 7.17
N LEU A 75 0.70 -1.78 5.90
CA LEU A 75 2.05 -1.75 5.34
C LEU A 75 2.69 -0.37 5.41
N GLY A 76 1.93 0.69 5.12
CA GLY A 76 2.40 2.07 5.24
C GLY A 76 2.81 2.41 6.68
N GLY A 77 2.05 1.95 7.68
CA GLY A 77 2.40 2.11 9.09
C GLY A 77 3.68 1.39 9.49
N GLU A 78 3.91 0.17 8.99
CA GLU A 78 5.16 -0.56 9.23
C GLU A 78 6.37 0.12 8.61
N ILE A 79 6.24 0.63 7.37
CA ILE A 79 7.31 1.36 6.67
C ILE A 79 7.65 2.65 7.42
N ALA A 80 6.64 3.46 7.78
CA ALA A 80 6.85 4.71 8.48
C ALA A 80 7.55 4.52 9.84
N ASN A 81 7.24 3.43 10.56
CA ASN A 81 7.93 3.10 11.81
C ASN A 81 9.40 2.70 11.60
N LYS A 82 9.70 1.97 10.51
CA LYS A 82 11.08 1.61 10.15
C LYS A 82 11.91 2.83 9.73
N GLU A 83 11.32 3.78 9.01
CA GLU A 83 11.99 5.02 8.58
C GLU A 83 12.37 5.95 9.75
N GLN A 84 11.69 5.81 10.89
CA GLN A 84 11.94 6.60 12.12
C GLN A 84 12.94 5.95 13.09
N SER A 85 13.41 4.74 12.79
CA SER A 85 14.33 3.94 13.64
C SER A 85 15.78 4.05 13.16
#